data_AF-A0A352NR79-F1
#
_entry.id   AF-A0A352NR79-F1
#
_cell.length_a   1.000
_cell.length_b   1.000
_cell.length_c   1.000
_cell.angle_alpha   90.00
_cell.angle_beta   90.00
_cell.angle_gamma   90.00
#
_symmetry.space_group_name_H-M   'P 1'
#
loop_
_entity.id
_entity.type
_entity.pdbx_description
1 polymer ?
#
loop_
_entity_poly.entity_id
_entity_poly.type
_entity_poly.pdbx_seq_one_letter_code
_entity_poly.pdbx_strand_id
1 'polypeptide(L)'
;MANGSFSILEMLKIAILMEEEGYKFYTNGIKHTTGKVQKFLKVAAGQEFVHREKFQKLYDKISRNKQIESEYLLDSEVSGYLRGLIEDRVFDKTEQPEDAFKDLKTAIQHAIETERLTVQVYSHMYNGISKKDAKDMLSVILKEEKSHVEYFSKLLDDMVD
;
A
#
# COMPACT_ATOMS: atom_id res chain seq x y z
N MET A 1 10.66 11.34 -27.23
CA MET A 1 9.46 11.06 -26.43
C MET A 1 9.89 10.10 -25.33
N ALA A 2 9.87 10.52 -24.07
CA ALA A 2 10.19 9.64 -22.96
C ALA A 2 9.13 8.53 -22.90
N ASN A 3 9.52 7.26 -23.03
CA ASN A 3 8.63 6.14 -22.79
C ASN A 3 8.19 6.23 -21.33
N GLY A 4 6.91 6.55 -21.08
CA GLY A 4 6.33 6.77 -19.75
C GLY A 4 6.16 5.51 -18.89
N SER A 5 7.12 4.58 -18.92
CA SER A 5 7.14 3.40 -18.05
C SER A 5 8.13 3.62 -16.91
N PHE A 6 7.64 3.56 -15.67
CA PHE A 6 8.51 3.54 -14.49
C PHE A 6 9.49 2.36 -14.56
N SER A 7 10.71 2.56 -14.09
CA SER A 7 11.66 1.49 -13.83
C SER A 7 11.14 0.55 -12.73
N ILE A 8 11.69 -0.67 -12.68
CA ILE A 8 11.34 -1.61 -11.61
C ILE A 8 11.62 -1.04 -10.21
N LEU A 9 12.69 -0.25 -10.03
CA LEU A 9 13.04 0.33 -8.74
C LEU A 9 12.09 1.47 -8.38
N GLU A 10 11.66 2.29 -9.34
CA GLU A 10 10.61 3.29 -9.12
C GLU A 10 9.28 2.64 -8.74
N MET A 11 8.88 1.57 -9.45
CA MET A 11 7.66 0.84 -9.12
C MET A 11 7.73 0.23 -7.71
N LEU A 12 8.86 -0.36 -7.33
CA LEU A 12 9.04 -0.88 -5.97
C LEU A 12 9.08 0.23 -4.93
N LYS A 13 9.68 1.38 -5.24
CA LYS A 13 9.67 2.55 -4.37
C LYS A 13 8.25 3.07 -4.16
N ILE A 14 7.44 3.14 -5.22
CA ILE A 14 6.02 3.51 -5.14
C ILE A 14 5.27 2.56 -4.19
N ALA A 15 5.43 1.24 -4.35
CA ALA A 15 4.80 0.27 -3.44
C ALA A 15 5.26 0.44 -1.98
N ILE A 16 6.57 0.62 -1.73
CA ILE A 16 7.07 0.87 -0.37
C ILE A 16 6.41 2.11 0.24
N LEU A 17 6.28 3.20 -0.53
CA LEU A 17 5.66 4.44 -0.06
C LEU A 17 4.16 4.25 0.22
N MET A 18 3.45 3.46 -0.59
CA MET A 18 2.04 3.11 -0.38
C MET A 18 1.84 2.38 0.95
N GLU A 19 2.56 1.29 1.15
CA GLU A 19 2.48 0.47 2.39
C GLU A 19 2.91 1.28 3.63
N GLU A 20 3.85 2.22 3.46
CA GLU A 20 4.27 3.12 4.54
C GLU A 20 3.14 4.09 4.94
N GLU A 21 2.39 4.63 3.98
CA GLU A 21 1.25 5.50 4.25
C GLU A 21 0.07 4.73 4.84
N GLY A 22 -0.24 3.53 4.34
CA GLY A 22 -1.24 2.65 4.92
C GLY A 22 -0.92 2.32 6.39
N TYR A 23 0.33 1.94 6.66
CA TYR A 23 0.80 1.74 8.03
C TYR A 23 0.63 2.99 8.91
N LYS A 24 1.03 4.17 8.43
CA LYS A 24 0.85 5.44 9.17
C LYS A 24 -0.61 5.75 9.43
N PHE A 25 -1.47 5.55 8.44
CA PHE A 25 -2.90 5.79 8.53
C PHE A 25 -3.54 4.96 9.65
N TYR A 26 -3.34 3.64 9.62
CA TYR A 26 -3.88 2.76 10.65
C TYR A 26 -3.24 2.98 12.02
N THR A 27 -1.92 3.21 12.08
CA THR A 27 -1.24 3.45 13.37
C THR A 27 -1.62 4.79 14.01
N ASN A 28 -1.95 5.81 13.22
CA ASN A 28 -2.55 7.02 13.73
C ASN A 28 -3.95 6.75 14.28
N GLY A 29 -4.81 6.03 13.55
CA GLY A 29 -6.14 5.65 14.02
C GLY A 29 -6.13 4.85 15.35
N ILE A 30 -5.14 3.97 15.55
CA ILE A 30 -4.99 3.19 16.80
C ILE A 30 -4.87 4.09 18.04
N LYS A 31 -4.25 5.26 17.92
CA LYS A 31 -4.05 6.21 19.03
C LYS A 31 -5.36 6.82 19.54
N HIS A 32 -6.37 6.89 18.67
CA HIS A 32 -7.63 7.58 18.93
C HIS A 32 -8.83 6.64 19.07
N THR A 33 -8.61 5.32 18.95
CA THR A 33 -9.67 4.31 18.96
C THR A 33 -9.46 3.29 20.07
N THR A 34 -10.55 2.60 20.46
CA THR A 34 -10.52 1.50 21.44
C THR A 34 -11.37 0.32 20.96
N GLY A 35 -11.43 -0.75 21.76
CA GLY A 35 -12.37 -1.86 21.52
C GLY A 35 -12.13 -2.59 20.19
N LYS A 36 -13.22 -2.85 19.44
CA LYS A 36 -13.16 -3.61 18.18
C LYS A 36 -12.45 -2.82 17.06
N VAL A 37 -12.66 -1.50 16.99
CA VAL A 37 -12.00 -0.63 15.99
C VAL A 37 -10.49 -0.71 16.15
N GLN A 38 -9.97 -0.46 17.35
CA GLN A 38 -8.53 -0.50 17.59
C GLN A 38 -7.91 -1.88 17.27
N LYS A 39 -8.64 -2.97 17.55
CA LYS A 39 -8.18 -4.33 17.21
C LYS A 39 -8.08 -4.53 15.69
N PHE A 40 -9.08 -4.09 14.94
CA PHE A 40 -9.08 -4.14 13.48
C PHE A 40 -7.90 -3.35 12.91
N LEU A 41 -7.71 -2.09 13.35
CA LEU A 41 -6.62 -1.24 12.87
C LEU A 41 -5.23 -1.81 13.17
N LYS A 42 -5.05 -2.48 14.32
CA LYS A 42 -3.80 -3.19 14.65
C LYS A 42 -3.49 -4.33 13.68
N VAL A 43 -4.51 -5.06 13.24
CA VAL A 43 -4.36 -6.14 12.26
C VAL A 43 -4.00 -5.55 10.89
N ALA A 44 -4.74 -4.53 10.45
CA ALA A 44 -4.49 -3.86 9.17
C ALA A 44 -3.08 -3.25 9.12
N ALA A 45 -2.67 -2.48 10.13
CA ALA A 45 -1.31 -1.96 10.23
C ALA A 45 -0.24 -3.07 10.19
N GLY A 46 -0.51 -4.23 10.80
CA GLY A 46 0.40 -5.37 10.77
C GLY A 46 0.64 -5.91 9.35
N GLN A 47 -0.39 -5.92 8.50
CA GLN A 47 -0.29 -6.36 7.10
C GLN A 47 0.59 -5.41 6.30
N GLU A 48 0.25 -4.12 6.32
CA GLU A 48 0.99 -3.05 5.61
C GLU A 48 2.48 -3.07 5.96
N PHE A 49 2.81 -3.28 7.25
CA PHE A 49 4.20 -3.42 7.67
C PHE A 49 4.89 -4.62 7.01
N VAL A 50 4.24 -5.79 7.00
CA VAL A 50 4.79 -7.01 6.38
C VAL A 50 4.97 -6.83 4.87
N HIS A 51 4.02 -6.20 4.20
CA HIS A 51 4.09 -5.89 2.77
C HIS A 51 5.23 -4.93 2.45
N ARG A 52 5.36 -3.83 3.19
CA ARG A 52 6.49 -2.89 3.08
C ARG A 52 7.83 -3.62 3.17
N GLU A 53 7.99 -4.51 4.16
CA GLU A 53 9.22 -5.27 4.35
C GLU A 53 9.50 -6.24 3.19
N LYS A 54 8.46 -6.84 2.57
CA LYS A 54 8.61 -7.66 1.36
C LYS A 54 9.12 -6.81 0.19
N PHE A 55 8.52 -5.65 -0.05
CA PHE A 55 8.95 -4.74 -1.12
C PHE A 55 10.35 -4.19 -0.88
N GLN A 56 10.68 -3.77 0.35
CA GLN A 56 12.00 -3.25 0.70
C GLN A 56 13.11 -4.28 0.46
N LYS A 57 12.90 -5.53 0.86
CA LYS A 57 13.87 -6.62 0.63
C LYS A 57 14.14 -6.83 -0.86
N LEU A 58 13.10 -6.75 -1.70
CA LEU A 58 13.28 -6.88 -3.15
C LEU A 58 13.97 -5.64 -3.74
N TYR A 59 13.59 -4.44 -3.31
CA TYR A 59 14.24 -3.20 -3.71
C TYR A 59 15.74 -3.27 -3.43
N ASP A 60 16.14 -3.61 -2.21
CA ASP A 60 17.54 -3.73 -1.80
C ASP A 60 18.30 -4.80 -2.60
N LYS A 61 17.65 -5.92 -2.92
CA LYS A 61 18.25 -6.96 -3.76
C LYS A 61 18.54 -6.44 -5.17
N ILE A 62 17.64 -5.64 -5.75
CA ILE A 62 17.76 -5.15 -7.13
C ILE A 62 18.69 -3.93 -7.20
N SER A 63 18.62 -3.00 -6.26
CA SER A 63 19.41 -1.77 -6.24
C SER A 63 20.90 -2.01 -6.03
N ARG A 64 21.28 -3.13 -5.39
CA ARG A 64 22.70 -3.57 -5.29
C ARG A 64 23.33 -3.88 -6.64
N ASN A 65 22.54 -4.09 -7.70
CA ASN A 65 23.08 -4.23 -9.04
C ASN A 65 23.53 -2.86 -9.55
N LYS A 66 24.84 -2.61 -9.53
CA LYS A 66 25.47 -1.35 -9.97
C LYS A 66 25.22 -0.96 -11.43
N GLN A 67 24.62 -1.84 -12.24
CA GLN A 67 24.19 -1.52 -13.61
C GLN A 67 22.84 -0.78 -13.66
N ILE A 68 22.14 -0.64 -12.54
CA ILE A 68 20.85 0.05 -12.45
C ILE A 68 21.07 1.36 -11.69
N GLU A 69 20.97 2.48 -12.38
CA GLU A 69 21.00 3.79 -11.76
C GLU A 69 19.76 3.96 -10.86
N SER A 70 20.00 4.22 -9.57
CA SER A 70 18.94 4.27 -8.56
C SER A 70 19.22 5.20 -7.38
N GLU A 71 20.35 5.90 -7.41
CA GLU A 71 20.77 6.79 -6.33
C GLU A 71 19.80 7.98 -6.16
N TYR A 72 19.22 8.46 -7.27
CA TYR A 72 18.18 9.49 -7.25
C TYR A 72 16.91 9.08 -6.47
N LEU A 73 16.63 7.78 -6.30
CA LEU A 73 15.47 7.31 -5.52
C LEU A 73 15.69 7.42 -4.00
N LEU A 74 16.92 7.70 -3.57
CA LEU A 74 17.25 8.04 -2.18
C LEU A 74 17.01 9.52 -1.90
N ASP A 75 16.88 10.34 -2.94
CA ASP A 75 16.62 11.75 -2.81
C ASP A 75 15.20 12.00 -2.23
N SER A 76 15.13 12.94 -1.29
CA SER A 76 13.89 13.26 -0.59
C SER A 76 12.88 13.99 -1.48
N GLU A 77 13.34 14.79 -2.43
CA GLU A 77 12.47 15.49 -3.39
C GLU A 77 11.84 14.47 -4.35
N VAL A 78 12.63 13.53 -4.85
CA VAL A 78 12.11 12.42 -5.69
C VAL A 78 11.12 11.56 -4.91
N SER A 79 11.46 11.20 -3.67
CA SER A 79 10.55 10.44 -2.81
C SER A 79 9.25 11.22 -2.54
N GLY A 80 9.35 12.54 -2.32
CA GLY A 80 8.19 13.42 -2.14
C GLY A 80 7.32 13.51 -3.39
N TYR A 81 7.93 13.62 -4.57
CA TYR A 81 7.22 13.62 -5.85
C TYR A 81 6.46 12.31 -6.08
N LEU A 82 7.14 11.17 -5.90
CA LEU A 82 6.50 9.85 -6.03
C LEU A 82 5.36 9.67 -5.01
N ARG A 83 5.54 10.17 -3.78
CA ARG A 83 4.49 10.16 -2.77
C ARG A 83 3.28 10.99 -3.19
N GLY A 84 3.50 12.20 -3.74
CA GLY A 84 2.42 13.05 -4.24
C GLY A 84 1.58 12.39 -5.35
N LEU A 85 2.20 11.59 -6.24
CA LEU A 85 1.47 10.83 -7.27
C LEU A 85 0.53 9.76 -6.70
N ILE A 86 0.84 9.25 -5.51
CA ILE A 86 0.10 8.19 -4.81
C ILE A 86 -1.00 8.80 -3.95
N GLU A 87 -0.68 9.85 -3.21
CA GLU A 87 -1.59 10.49 -2.24
C GLU A 87 -2.86 10.98 -2.94
N ASP A 88 -2.77 11.62 -4.11
CA ASP A 88 -3.94 12.07 -4.87
C ASP A 88 -4.84 10.91 -5.41
N ARG A 89 -4.40 9.65 -5.29
CA ARG A 89 -5.07 8.49 -5.90
C ARG A 89 -5.45 7.37 -4.93
N VAL A 90 -4.76 7.22 -3.81
CA VAL A 90 -4.91 6.09 -2.89
C VAL A 90 -5.34 6.55 -1.48
N PHE A 91 -4.87 7.72 -1.02
CA PHE A 91 -5.12 8.20 0.33
C PHE A 91 -5.60 9.65 0.29
N ASP A 92 -6.91 9.87 0.46
CA ASP A 92 -7.44 11.23 0.54
C ASP A 92 -6.96 11.93 1.82
N LYS A 93 -5.99 12.84 1.67
CA LYS A 93 -5.43 13.64 2.77
C LYS A 93 -6.41 14.58 3.43
N THR A 94 -7.56 14.82 2.82
CA THR A 94 -8.59 15.70 3.38
C THR A 94 -9.45 14.98 4.41
N GLU A 95 -9.43 13.65 4.42
CA GLU A 95 -10.16 12.84 5.37
C GLU A 95 -9.44 12.81 6.73
N GLN A 96 -10.09 13.36 7.75
CA GLN A 96 -9.56 13.33 9.11
C GLN A 96 -9.65 11.89 9.65
N PRO A 97 -8.61 11.35 10.31
CA PRO A 97 -8.64 10.02 10.92
C PRO A 97 -9.84 9.79 11.83
N GLU A 98 -10.35 10.86 12.45
CA GLU A 98 -11.55 10.86 13.27
C GLU A 98 -12.81 10.44 12.51
N ASP A 99 -12.93 10.83 11.24
CA ASP A 99 -14.06 10.46 10.37
C ASP A 99 -13.89 9.03 9.83
N ALA A 100 -12.68 8.69 9.41
CA ALA A 100 -12.36 7.36 8.87
C ALA A 100 -12.44 6.24 9.92
N PHE A 101 -12.25 6.56 11.20
CA PHE A 101 -12.23 5.57 12.29
C PHE A 101 -13.29 5.81 13.37
N LYS A 102 -14.36 6.57 13.05
CA LYS A 102 -15.45 6.88 13.99
C LYS A 102 -16.12 5.62 14.58
N ASP A 103 -16.24 4.58 13.77
CA ASP A 103 -16.77 3.28 14.15
C ASP A 103 -16.17 2.16 13.30
N LEU A 104 -16.45 0.91 13.66
CA LEU A 104 -15.87 -0.25 12.98
C LEU A 104 -16.36 -0.38 11.54
N LYS A 105 -17.61 0.03 11.25
CA LYS A 105 -18.20 -0.09 9.92
C LYS A 105 -17.45 0.83 8.96
N THR A 106 -17.27 2.10 9.35
CA THR A 106 -16.56 3.08 8.53
C THR A 106 -15.08 2.72 8.40
N ALA A 107 -14.42 2.28 9.46
CA ALA A 107 -13.03 1.80 9.37
C ALA A 107 -12.85 0.65 8.36
N ILE A 108 -13.78 -0.30 8.34
CA ILE A 108 -13.77 -1.42 7.37
C ILE A 108 -14.04 -0.92 5.94
N GLN A 109 -14.97 0.03 5.76
CA GLN A 109 -15.26 0.61 4.44
C GLN A 109 -14.02 1.29 3.83
N HIS A 110 -13.31 2.12 4.61
CA HIS A 110 -12.06 2.75 4.15
C HIS A 110 -10.97 1.72 3.83
N ALA A 111 -10.83 0.67 4.65
CA ALA A 111 -9.89 -0.39 4.36
C ALA A 111 -10.21 -1.09 3.04
N ILE A 112 -11.48 -1.42 2.77
CA ILE A 112 -11.89 -2.03 1.48
C ILE A 112 -11.55 -1.13 0.29
N GLU A 113 -11.81 0.17 0.40
CA GLU A 113 -11.52 1.14 -0.67
C GLU A 113 -10.01 1.24 -0.93
N THR A 114 -9.22 1.38 0.13
CA THR A 114 -7.75 1.41 0.08
C THR A 114 -7.21 0.15 -0.59
N GLU A 115 -7.65 -1.02 -0.14
CA GLU A 115 -7.21 -2.33 -0.68
C GLU A 115 -7.58 -2.49 -2.17
N ARG A 116 -8.78 -2.05 -2.57
CA ARG A 116 -9.19 -2.05 -3.99
C ARG A 116 -8.31 -1.15 -4.85
N LEU A 117 -7.87 -0.01 -4.32
CA LEU A 117 -6.95 0.89 -5.02
C LEU A 117 -5.54 0.28 -5.09
N THR A 118 -5.05 -0.31 -4.00
CA THR A 118 -3.78 -1.05 -3.95
C THR A 118 -3.75 -2.17 -4.99
N VAL A 119 -4.82 -2.98 -5.08
CA VAL A 119 -4.96 -4.03 -6.12
C VAL A 119 -4.86 -3.47 -7.53
N GLN A 120 -5.47 -2.30 -7.81
CA GLN A 120 -5.41 -1.68 -9.13
C GLN A 120 -4.01 -1.19 -9.49
N VAL A 121 -3.31 -0.55 -8.54
CA VAL A 121 -1.93 -0.08 -8.72
C VAL A 121 -0.98 -1.26 -8.92
N TYR A 122 -1.06 -2.29 -8.07
CA TYR A 122 -0.20 -3.46 -8.17
C TYR A 122 -0.47 -4.29 -9.42
N SER A 123 -1.71 -4.31 -9.92
CA SER A 123 -2.04 -4.95 -11.20
C SER A 123 -1.39 -4.21 -12.37
N HIS A 124 -1.37 -2.87 -12.34
CA HIS A 124 -0.65 -2.07 -13.34
C HIS A 124 0.86 -2.33 -13.28
N MET A 125 1.45 -2.33 -12.08
CA MET A 125 2.87 -2.64 -11.90
C MET A 125 3.22 -4.05 -12.41
N TYR A 126 2.41 -5.05 -12.08
CA TYR A 126 2.60 -6.43 -12.52
C TYR A 126 2.62 -6.54 -14.05
N ASN A 127 1.76 -5.80 -14.75
CA ASN A 127 1.73 -5.78 -16.22
C ASN A 127 2.94 -5.06 -16.82
N GLY A 128 3.47 -4.04 -16.14
CA GLY A 128 4.63 -3.25 -16.60
C GLY A 128 6.00 -3.88 -16.33
N ILE A 129 6.11 -4.85 -15.41
CA ILE A 129 7.39 -5.46 -15.02
C ILE A 129 7.69 -6.73 -15.83
N SER A 130 8.94 -6.88 -16.27
CA SER A 130 9.44 -8.08 -16.96
C SER A 130 10.26 -9.02 -16.06
N LYS A 131 10.83 -8.52 -14.96
CA LYS A 131 11.70 -9.31 -14.07
C LYS A 131 10.90 -10.34 -13.27
N LYS A 132 11.23 -11.61 -13.44
CA LYS A 132 10.50 -12.75 -12.84
C LYS A 132 10.36 -12.64 -11.32
N ASP A 133 11.46 -12.41 -10.59
CA ASP A 133 11.43 -12.29 -9.12
C ASP A 133 10.44 -11.23 -8.63
N ALA A 134 10.33 -10.11 -9.35
CA ALA A 134 9.41 -9.04 -9.01
C ALA A 134 7.96 -9.37 -9.37
N LYS A 135 7.74 -10.03 -10.51
CA LYS A 135 6.42 -10.57 -10.88
C LYS A 135 5.92 -11.61 -9.89
N ASP A 136 6.77 -12.55 -9.50
CA ASP A 136 6.41 -13.59 -8.53
C ASP A 136 6.01 -12.97 -7.20
N MET A 137 6.81 -12.03 -6.67
CA MET A 137 6.48 -11.32 -5.43
C MET A 137 5.19 -10.51 -5.54
N LEU A 138 5.01 -9.72 -6.61
CA LEU A 138 3.78 -8.96 -6.83
C LEU A 138 2.57 -9.88 -6.95
N SER A 139 2.70 -11.07 -7.55
CA SER A 139 1.60 -12.03 -7.66
C SER A 139 1.13 -12.55 -6.28
N VAL A 140 2.07 -12.73 -5.35
CA VAL A 140 1.77 -13.13 -3.97
C VAL A 140 1.04 -12.01 -3.25
N ILE A 141 1.58 -10.78 -3.28
CA ILE A 141 0.98 -9.63 -2.60
C ILE A 141 -0.39 -9.28 -3.21
N LEU A 142 -0.52 -9.29 -4.54
CA LEU A 142 -1.81 -9.10 -5.22
C LEU A 142 -2.88 -10.11 -4.79
N LYS A 143 -2.49 -11.35 -4.50
CA LYS A 143 -3.40 -12.36 -3.99
C LYS A 143 -3.78 -12.07 -2.53
N GLU A 144 -2.83 -11.62 -1.72
CA GLU A 144 -3.07 -11.18 -0.34
C GLU A 144 -4.05 -10.01 -0.31
N GLU A 145 -3.83 -8.93 -1.07
CA GLU A 145 -4.76 -7.77 -1.06
C GLU A 145 -6.16 -8.10 -1.57
N LYS A 146 -6.27 -8.95 -2.60
CA LYS A 146 -7.59 -9.45 -3.03
C LYS A 146 -8.29 -10.22 -1.92
N SER A 147 -7.54 -11.02 -1.15
CA SER A 147 -8.07 -11.74 -0.01
C SER A 147 -8.49 -10.80 1.12
N HIS A 148 -7.76 -9.69 1.31
CA HIS A 148 -8.15 -8.63 2.25
C HIS A 148 -9.46 -7.96 1.83
N VAL A 149 -9.61 -7.58 0.56
CA VAL A 149 -10.87 -7.04 0.02
C VAL A 149 -12.04 -7.98 0.30
N GLU A 150 -11.89 -9.27 -0.03
CA GLU A 150 -12.92 -10.29 0.19
C GLU A 150 -13.26 -10.45 1.68
N TYR A 151 -12.23 -10.56 2.54
CA TYR A 151 -12.40 -10.71 3.97
C TYR A 151 -13.08 -9.51 4.63
N PHE A 152 -12.63 -8.29 4.31
CA PHE A 152 -13.21 -7.07 4.85
C PHE A 152 -14.63 -6.83 4.33
N SER A 153 -14.90 -7.15 3.06
CA SER A 153 -16.26 -7.06 2.51
C SER A 153 -17.21 -8.01 3.24
N LYS A 154 -16.78 -9.24 3.51
CA LYS A 154 -17.57 -10.18 4.31
C LYS A 154 -17.82 -9.69 5.73
N LEU A 155 -16.78 -9.15 6.40
CA LEU A 155 -16.94 -8.57 7.73
C LEU A 155 -17.96 -7.42 7.73
N LEU A 156 -18.01 -6.62 6.67
CA LEU A 156 -18.97 -5.52 6.52
C LEU A 156 -20.40 -6.03 6.32
N ASP A 157 -20.58 -7.05 5.49
CA ASP A 157 -21.89 -7.66 5.23
C ASP A 157 -22.47 -8.29 6.51
N ASP A 158 -21.64 -9.04 7.26
CA ASP A 158 -22.01 -9.66 8.55
C ASP A 158 -22.38 -8.62 9.65
N MET A 159 -22.15 -7.32 9.43
CA MET A 159 -22.53 -6.24 10.34
C MET A 159 -23.88 -5.58 10.00
N VAL A 160 -24.45 -5.86 8.83
CA VAL A 160 -25.73 -5.29 8.36
C VAL A 160 -26.91 -6.24 8.64
N ASP A 161 -26.62 -7.53 8.85
CA ASP A 161 -27.54 -8.55 9.33
C ASP A 161 -27.69 -8.56 10.86
#